data_AF-A0A959G352-F1
#
_entry.id   AF-A0A959G352-F1
#
_cell.length_a   1.000
_cell.length_b   1.000
_cell.length_c   1.000
_cell.angle_alpha   90.00
_cell.angle_beta   90.00
_cell.angle_gamma   90.00
#
_symmetry.space_group_name_H-M   'P 1'
#
loop_
_entity.id
_entity.type
_entity.pdbx_description
1 polymer ?
#
loop_
_entity_poly.entity_id
_entity_poly.type
_entity_poly.pdbx_seq_one_letter_code
_entity_poly.pdbx_strand_id
1 'polypeptide(L)'
;NHNVLVIGGGDTGSDCIGTSNRLGAKSVLQIELLSKPPVGRTENNPWPQWPFILRTSSSHEEGCERDWEVYTKAFLSEDGEHLSGVQVVDVRWEKGPDGRFKMQEHSDTLRTIPAEKAFLAIGFLHPAEQILLDFGLERDDRGLIQASHYRTSHPKVFTAGDARRGPSLVVWAIQEGREAANAVDRMLRAGEPGTTHALQSARSVLAL
;
A
#
# COMPACT_ATOMS: atom_id res chain seq x y z
N ASN A 1 -0.10 5.50 -28.22
CA ASN A 1 -0.90 5.19 -27.02
C ASN A 1 -0.66 3.74 -26.63
N HIS A 2 -0.46 3.48 -25.34
CA HIS A 2 -0.07 2.16 -24.82
C HIS A 2 -1.27 1.41 -24.24
N ASN A 3 -1.25 0.09 -24.35
CA ASN A 3 -2.05 -0.83 -23.56
C ASN A 3 -1.45 -0.87 -22.14
N VAL A 4 -2.28 -0.58 -21.14
CA VAL A 4 -1.88 -0.51 -19.74
C VAL A 4 -2.50 -1.66 -18.96
N LEU A 5 -1.67 -2.39 -18.21
CA LEU A 5 -2.10 -3.38 -17.24
C LEU A 5 -1.93 -2.84 -15.81
N VAL A 6 -3.00 -2.86 -15.02
CA VAL A 6 -2.98 -2.52 -13.59
C VAL A 6 -3.16 -3.81 -12.79
N ILE A 7 -2.20 -4.15 -11.94
CA ILE A 7 -2.21 -5.38 -11.14
C ILE A 7 -2.56 -5.01 -9.70
N GLY A 8 -3.79 -5.33 -9.28
CA GLY A 8 -4.36 -4.95 -7.99
C GLY A 8 -5.49 -3.92 -8.11
N GLY A 9 -6.42 -3.93 -7.15
CA GLY A 9 -7.64 -3.11 -7.22
C GLY A 9 -8.12 -2.48 -5.91
N GLY A 10 -7.16 -2.22 -5.02
CA GLY A 10 -7.33 -1.19 -4.00
C GLY A 10 -7.33 0.24 -4.58
N ASP A 11 -7.31 1.24 -3.69
CA ASP A 11 -7.35 2.66 -4.09
C ASP A 11 -6.19 3.04 -5.01
N THR A 12 -4.99 2.51 -4.77
CA THR A 12 -3.82 2.71 -5.66
C THR A 12 -4.10 2.23 -7.08
N GLY A 13 -4.82 1.11 -7.25
CA GLY A 13 -5.19 0.60 -8.57
C GLY A 13 -6.18 1.53 -9.27
N SER A 14 -7.16 2.06 -8.52
CA SER A 14 -8.08 3.09 -9.03
C SER A 14 -7.34 4.35 -9.50
N ASP A 15 -6.30 4.79 -8.79
CA ASP A 15 -5.51 5.95 -9.18
C ASP A 15 -4.68 5.69 -10.44
N CYS A 16 -4.09 4.50 -10.56
CA CYS A 16 -3.40 4.06 -11.78
C CYS A 16 -4.33 4.06 -13.00
N ILE A 17 -5.56 3.55 -12.85
CA ILE A 17 -6.57 3.54 -13.92
C ILE A 17 -6.89 4.96 -14.38
N GLY A 18 -7.32 5.83 -13.45
CA GLY A 18 -7.73 7.19 -13.80
C GLY A 18 -6.58 8.01 -14.39
N THR A 19 -5.36 7.83 -13.88
CA THR A 19 -4.17 8.48 -14.43
C THR A 19 -3.86 7.99 -15.84
N SER A 20 -3.95 6.68 -16.07
CA SER A 20 -3.69 6.09 -17.40
C SER A 20 -4.68 6.59 -18.45
N ASN A 21 -5.97 6.65 -18.11
CA ASN A 21 -7.01 7.20 -18.99
C ASN A 21 -6.74 8.67 -19.32
N ARG A 22 -6.46 9.50 -18.32
CA ARG A 22 -6.21 10.93 -18.49
C ARG A 22 -4.91 11.24 -19.24
N LEU A 23 -3.95 10.32 -19.24
CA LEU A 23 -2.73 10.38 -20.04
C LEU A 23 -2.88 9.76 -21.45
N GLY A 24 -4.09 9.35 -21.84
CA GLY A 24 -4.38 8.86 -23.19
C GLY A 24 -3.92 7.42 -23.45
N ALA A 25 -4.02 6.53 -22.45
CA ALA A 25 -3.85 5.09 -22.68
C ALA A 25 -4.78 4.61 -23.82
N LYS A 26 -4.31 3.62 -24.59
CA LYS A 26 -5.10 3.00 -25.66
C LYS A 26 -6.18 2.11 -25.07
N SER A 27 -5.82 1.37 -24.03
CA SER A 27 -6.69 0.50 -23.24
C SER A 27 -6.13 0.41 -21.82
N VAL A 28 -7.01 0.14 -20.86
CA VAL A 28 -6.63 -0.14 -19.48
C VAL A 28 -7.33 -1.42 -19.05
N LEU A 29 -6.55 -2.42 -18.65
CA LEU A 29 -7.03 -3.66 -18.05
C LEU A 29 -6.55 -3.70 -16.60
N GLN A 30 -7.48 -3.91 -15.68
CA GLN A 30 -7.18 -4.21 -14.28
C GLN A 30 -7.34 -5.70 -14.06
N ILE A 31 -6.34 -6.33 -13.46
CA ILE A 31 -6.44 -7.72 -13.00
C ILE A 31 -6.34 -7.79 -11.47
N GLU A 32 -7.13 -8.69 -10.90
CA GLU A 32 -7.15 -8.95 -9.47
C GLU A 32 -6.91 -10.42 -9.17
N LEU A 33 -6.13 -10.67 -8.10
CA LEU A 33 -5.81 -12.03 -7.68
C LEU A 33 -6.98 -12.73 -6.98
N LEU A 34 -7.80 -11.95 -6.28
CA LEU A 34 -8.92 -12.47 -5.49
C LEU A 34 -10.20 -12.56 -6.32
N SER A 35 -11.12 -13.41 -5.87
CA SER A 35 -12.44 -13.56 -6.47
C SER A 35 -13.21 -12.25 -6.50
N LYS A 36 -13.99 -12.06 -7.57
CA LYS A 36 -14.84 -10.88 -7.75
C LYS A 36 -15.74 -10.69 -6.53
N PRO A 37 -15.64 -9.54 -5.82
CA PRO A 37 -16.51 -9.28 -4.68
C PRO A 37 -17.98 -9.19 -5.11
N PRO A 38 -18.94 -9.47 -4.20
CA PRO A 38 -20.36 -9.36 -4.49
C PRO A 38 -20.79 -7.89 -4.67
N VAL A 39 -21.82 -7.61 -5.46
CA VAL A 39 -22.30 -6.23 -5.70
C VAL A 39 -22.90 -5.60 -4.42
N GLY A 40 -23.44 -6.42 -3.52
CA GLY A 40 -24.01 -5.99 -2.24
C GLY A 40 -23.50 -6.84 -1.08
N ARG A 41 -23.83 -6.42 0.15
CA ARG A 41 -23.47 -7.17 1.36
C ARG A 41 -24.13 -8.54 1.33
N THR A 42 -23.35 -9.57 1.64
CA THR A 42 -23.86 -10.93 1.90
C THR A 42 -24.34 -11.05 3.34
N GLU A 43 -25.16 -12.07 3.63
CA GLU A 43 -25.59 -12.41 5.00
C GLU A 43 -24.41 -12.60 5.96
N ASN A 44 -23.26 -13.07 5.46
CA ASN A 44 -22.03 -13.29 6.23
C ASN A 44 -21.18 -12.02 6.45
N ASN A 45 -21.58 -10.86 5.90
CA ASN A 45 -20.91 -9.57 6.11
C ASN A 45 -21.95 -8.45 6.39
N PRO A 46 -22.72 -8.57 7.49
CA PRO A 46 -23.75 -7.61 7.84
C PRO A 46 -23.16 -6.30 8.36
N TRP A 47 -23.96 -5.24 8.35
CA TRP A 47 -23.65 -4.04 9.12
C TRP A 47 -23.59 -4.39 10.64
N PRO A 48 -22.66 -3.84 11.42
CA PRO A 48 -21.75 -2.72 11.15
C PRO A 48 -20.35 -3.10 10.61
N GLN A 49 -20.13 -4.34 10.16
CA GLN A 49 -18.82 -4.74 9.64
C GLN A 49 -18.43 -3.93 8.39
N TRP A 50 -17.13 -3.82 8.09
CA TRP A 50 -16.69 -3.20 6.85
C TRP A 50 -17.26 -3.96 5.63
N PRO A 51 -17.87 -3.27 4.66
CA PRO A 51 -18.51 -3.95 3.53
C PRO A 51 -17.46 -4.55 2.59
N PHE A 52 -17.53 -5.87 2.41
CA PHE A 52 -16.82 -6.61 1.38
C PHE A 52 -17.70 -6.70 0.14
N ILE A 53 -17.69 -5.63 -0.65
CA ILE A 53 -18.50 -5.48 -1.86
C ILE A 53 -17.65 -4.98 -3.03
N LEU A 54 -18.14 -5.20 -4.24
CA LEU A 54 -17.53 -4.69 -5.46
C LEU A 54 -17.60 -3.17 -5.44
N ARG A 55 -16.44 -2.54 -5.38
CA ARG A 55 -16.34 -1.08 -5.49
C ARG A 55 -16.07 -0.70 -6.93
N THR A 56 -16.79 0.35 -7.34
CA THR A 56 -16.57 1.08 -8.59
C THR A 56 -16.30 2.51 -8.19
N SER A 57 -15.26 3.09 -8.76
CA SER A 57 -14.85 4.48 -8.54
C SER A 57 -15.03 5.25 -9.85
N SER A 58 -14.95 6.59 -9.78
CA SER A 58 -14.95 7.43 -10.98
C SER A 58 -13.87 7.03 -11.99
N SER A 59 -12.68 6.62 -11.53
CA SER A 59 -11.62 6.13 -12.42
C SER A 59 -12.03 4.88 -13.21
N HIS A 60 -12.81 3.98 -12.61
CA HIS A 60 -13.33 2.82 -13.33
C HIS A 60 -14.39 3.24 -14.37
N GLU A 61 -15.23 4.22 -14.03
CA GLU A 61 -16.25 4.78 -14.93
C GLU A 61 -15.65 5.53 -16.13
N GLU A 62 -14.43 6.07 -15.98
CA GLU A 62 -13.67 6.68 -17.09
C GLU A 62 -13.22 5.68 -18.16
N GLY A 63 -13.24 4.37 -17.87
CA GLY A 63 -12.99 3.30 -18.83
C GLY A 63 -11.89 2.35 -18.37
N CYS A 64 -12.26 1.11 -18.04
CA CYS A 64 -11.33 0.04 -17.69
C CYS A 64 -12.04 -1.32 -17.83
N GLU A 65 -11.35 -2.30 -18.40
CA GLU A 65 -11.78 -3.70 -18.26
C GLU A 65 -11.24 -4.26 -16.95
N ARG A 66 -11.99 -5.17 -16.32
CA ARG A 66 -11.64 -5.74 -15.02
C ARG A 66 -11.75 -7.26 -15.09
N ASP A 67 -10.70 -7.93 -14.67
CA ASP A 67 -10.64 -9.39 -14.59
C ASP A 67 -10.22 -9.82 -13.17
N TRP A 68 -10.69 -10.99 -12.74
CA TRP A 68 -10.53 -11.48 -11.37
C TRP A 68 -10.02 -12.91 -11.36
N GLU A 69 -9.39 -13.28 -10.25
CA GLU A 69 -8.76 -14.58 -10.09
C GLU A 69 -7.67 -14.82 -11.14
N VAL A 70 -6.89 -13.78 -11.42
CA VAL A 70 -5.78 -13.81 -12.37
C VAL A 70 -4.48 -13.63 -11.61
N TYR A 71 -3.56 -14.57 -11.79
CA TYR A 71 -2.23 -14.56 -11.17
C TYR A 71 -1.14 -14.28 -12.21
N THR A 72 -0.28 -13.31 -11.90
CA THR A 72 0.83 -12.92 -12.77
C THR A 72 2.01 -13.87 -12.62
N LYS A 73 2.53 -14.39 -13.73
CA LYS A 73 3.65 -15.34 -13.77
C LYS A 73 4.97 -14.69 -14.21
N ALA A 74 4.94 -13.84 -15.24
CA ALA A 74 6.15 -13.23 -15.78
C ALA A 74 5.86 -11.92 -16.53
N PHE A 75 6.82 -11.00 -16.50
CA PHE A 75 6.88 -9.84 -17.40
C PHE A 75 7.70 -10.23 -18.63
N LEU A 76 7.18 -9.95 -19.82
CA LEU A 76 7.79 -10.31 -21.08
C LEU A 76 8.32 -9.06 -21.77
N SER A 77 9.46 -9.22 -22.45
CA SER A 77 10.09 -8.19 -23.26
C SER A 77 10.66 -8.85 -24.52
N GLU A 78 10.39 -8.26 -25.68
CA GLU A 78 10.91 -8.75 -26.97
C GLU A 78 12.33 -8.26 -27.25
N ASP A 79 12.67 -7.05 -26.78
CA ASP A 79 13.98 -6.40 -26.97
C ASP A 79 14.87 -6.44 -25.72
N GLY A 80 14.34 -6.93 -24.59
CA GLY A 80 15.04 -6.98 -23.30
C GLY A 80 14.96 -5.68 -22.49
N GLU A 81 14.37 -4.62 -23.03
CA GLU A 81 14.32 -3.29 -22.39
C GLU A 81 12.87 -2.84 -22.12
N HIS A 82 11.95 -3.09 -23.04
CA HIS A 82 10.57 -2.62 -22.98
C HIS A 82 9.60 -3.77 -22.73
N LEU A 83 8.59 -3.51 -21.89
CA LEU A 83 7.51 -4.45 -21.65
C LEU A 83 6.72 -4.65 -22.96
N SER A 84 6.51 -5.90 -23.36
CA SER A 84 5.64 -6.26 -24.48
C SER A 84 4.39 -7.02 -24.04
N GLY A 85 4.42 -7.63 -22.85
CA GLY A 85 3.26 -8.28 -22.28
C GLY A 85 3.52 -8.89 -20.91
N VAL A 86 2.46 -9.42 -20.32
CA VAL A 86 2.50 -10.09 -19.02
C VAL A 86 1.86 -11.46 -19.14
N GLN A 87 2.61 -12.50 -18.78
CA GLN A 87 2.10 -13.85 -18.71
C GLN A 87 1.30 -14.02 -17.43
N VAL A 88 0.09 -14.56 -17.56
CA VAL A 88 -0.85 -14.78 -16.46
C VAL A 88 -1.47 -16.17 -16.53
N VAL A 89 -2.03 -16.61 -15.41
CA VAL A 89 -2.81 -17.84 -15.28
C VAL A 89 -4.06 -17.54 -14.45
N ASP A 90 -5.17 -18.20 -14.74
CA ASP A 90 -6.34 -18.14 -13.86
C ASP A 90 -6.10 -19.00 -12.61
N VAL A 91 -6.67 -18.54 -11.51
CA VAL A 91 -6.62 -19.23 -10.23
C VAL A 91 -8.02 -19.44 -9.65
N ARG A 92 -8.12 -20.32 -8.67
CA ARG A 92 -9.29 -20.42 -7.79
C ARG A 92 -8.83 -20.49 -6.34
N TRP A 93 -9.68 -20.00 -5.45
CA TRP A 93 -9.43 -20.01 -4.01
C TRP A 93 -10.33 -21.04 -3.34
N GLU A 94 -9.72 -22.11 -2.83
CA GLU A 94 -10.45 -23.17 -2.14
C GLU A 94 -10.12 -23.19 -0.65
N LYS A 95 -11.14 -23.44 0.18
CA LYS A 95 -10.94 -23.55 1.62
C LYS A 95 -10.34 -24.92 1.95
N GLY A 96 -9.11 -24.91 2.45
CA GLY A 96 -8.40 -26.12 2.87
C GLY A 96 -8.97 -26.71 4.17
N PRO A 97 -8.53 -27.93 4.54
CA PRO A 97 -8.96 -28.62 5.76
C PRO A 97 -8.64 -27.86 7.06
N ASP A 98 -7.61 -27.00 7.02
CA ASP A 98 -7.20 -26.11 8.11
C ASP A 98 -8.04 -24.81 8.19
N GLY A 99 -9.05 -24.69 7.32
CA GLY A 99 -9.91 -23.52 7.22
C GLY A 99 -9.29 -22.33 6.47
N ARG A 100 -8.05 -22.44 5.99
CA ARG A 100 -7.36 -21.39 5.23
C ARG A 100 -7.66 -21.53 3.74
N PHE A 101 -7.79 -20.40 3.05
CA PHE A 101 -7.92 -20.41 1.60
C PHE A 101 -6.56 -20.71 0.95
N LYS A 102 -6.55 -21.66 0.01
CA LYS A 102 -5.39 -22.02 -0.80
C LYS A 102 -5.68 -21.65 -2.25
N MET A 103 -4.70 -21.01 -2.87
CA MET A 103 -4.72 -20.69 -4.29
C MET A 103 -4.40 -21.95 -5.09
N GLN A 104 -5.21 -22.24 -6.11
CA GLN A 104 -4.96 -23.29 -7.09
C GLN A 104 -4.83 -22.66 -8.46
N GLU A 105 -3.70 -22.90 -9.14
CA GLU A 105 -3.47 -22.42 -10.50
C GLU A 105 -4.07 -23.39 -11.52
N HIS A 106 -4.74 -22.84 -12.53
CA HIS A 106 -5.27 -23.59 -13.68
C HIS A 106 -4.29 -23.47 -14.85
N SER A 107 -3.25 -24.31 -14.86
CA SER A 107 -2.12 -24.17 -15.80
C SER A 107 -2.52 -24.20 -17.29
N ASP A 108 -3.68 -24.78 -17.63
CA ASP A 108 -4.27 -24.78 -18.96
C ASP A 108 -4.78 -23.41 -19.43
N THR A 109 -4.90 -22.44 -18.52
CA THR A 109 -5.33 -21.05 -18.80
C THR A 109 -4.17 -20.07 -18.99
N LEU A 110 -2.93 -20.58 -19.03
CA LEU A 110 -1.73 -19.78 -19.22
C LEU A 110 -1.84 -18.95 -20.51
N ARG A 111 -1.84 -17.63 -20.38
CA ARG A 111 -1.99 -16.70 -21.50
C ARG A 111 -1.11 -15.47 -21.32
N THR A 112 -0.85 -14.77 -22.41
CA THR A 112 -0.17 -13.47 -22.40
C THR A 112 -1.18 -12.36 -22.61
N ILE A 113 -1.16 -11.38 -21.72
CA ILE A 113 -1.85 -10.10 -21.88
C ILE A 113 -0.87 -9.12 -22.53
N PRO A 114 -1.16 -8.59 -23.74
CA PRO A 114 -0.33 -7.55 -24.35
C PRO A 114 -0.37 -6.27 -23.52
N ALA A 115 0.79 -5.72 -23.18
CA ALA A 115 0.90 -4.50 -22.38
C ALA A 115 2.26 -3.85 -22.60
N GLU A 116 2.28 -2.54 -22.89
CA GLU A 116 3.54 -1.78 -22.95
C GLU A 116 3.83 -1.05 -21.63
N LYS A 117 2.86 -1.03 -20.71
CA LYS A 117 3.02 -0.52 -19.34
C LYS A 117 2.29 -1.42 -18.35
N ALA A 118 2.94 -1.74 -17.24
CA ALA A 118 2.33 -2.42 -16.11
C ALA A 118 2.52 -1.61 -14.81
N PHE A 119 1.46 -1.49 -14.02
CA PHE A 119 1.48 -0.84 -12.72
C PHE A 119 1.16 -1.84 -11.62
N LEU A 120 2.08 -1.99 -10.67
CA LEU A 120 1.90 -2.83 -9.49
C LEU A 120 1.16 -2.04 -8.40
N ALA A 121 -0.14 -2.29 -8.27
CA ALA A 121 -1.04 -1.69 -7.28
C ALA A 121 -1.41 -2.71 -6.18
N ILE A 122 -0.42 -3.53 -5.77
CA ILE A 122 -0.58 -4.64 -4.82
C ILE A 122 -0.42 -4.23 -3.35
N GLY A 123 -0.27 -2.93 -3.10
CA GLY A 123 -0.08 -2.35 -1.77
C GLY A 123 1.38 -2.27 -1.33
N PHE A 124 1.56 -1.80 -0.11
CA PHE A 124 2.86 -1.60 0.54
C PHE A 124 2.89 -2.33 1.87
N LEU A 125 4.06 -2.75 2.32
CA LEU A 125 4.21 -3.49 3.57
C LEU A 125 4.97 -2.70 4.64
N HIS A 126 6.12 -2.11 4.29
CA HIS A 126 7.06 -1.56 5.26
C HIS A 126 7.63 -0.22 4.77
N PRO A 127 8.07 0.67 5.68
CA PRO A 127 8.93 1.78 5.32
C PRO A 127 10.20 1.33 4.61
N ALA A 128 10.79 2.24 3.83
CA ALA A 128 12.08 2.00 3.20
C ALA A 128 13.14 1.64 4.24
N GLU A 129 13.89 0.56 3.99
CA GLU A 129 14.89 0.03 4.91
C GLU A 129 15.96 1.07 5.29
N GLN A 130 16.37 1.88 4.32
CA GLN A 130 17.38 2.92 4.55
C GLN A 130 16.99 3.90 5.66
N ILE A 131 15.71 4.27 5.78
CA ILE A 131 15.23 5.17 6.84
C ILE A 131 15.44 4.52 8.22
N LEU A 132 15.25 3.22 8.33
CA LEU A 132 15.45 2.52 9.60
C LEU A 132 16.93 2.47 9.97
N LEU A 133 17.80 2.21 8.98
CA LEU A 133 19.25 2.16 9.18
C LEU A 133 19.82 3.53 9.58
N ASP A 134 19.42 4.58 8.86
CA ASP A 134 19.93 5.95 9.07
C ASP A 134 19.63 6.47 10.49
N PHE A 135 18.50 6.06 11.06
CA PHE A 135 18.05 6.49 12.39
C PHE A 135 18.23 5.42 13.49
N GLY A 136 18.76 4.24 13.16
CA GLY A 136 18.95 3.12 14.10
C GLY A 136 17.62 2.62 14.71
N LEU A 137 16.58 2.49 13.89
CA LEU A 137 15.23 2.16 14.34
C LEU A 137 14.94 0.66 14.27
N GLU A 138 14.26 0.15 15.30
CA GLU A 138 13.79 -1.24 15.37
C GLU A 138 12.46 -1.44 14.62
N ARG A 139 12.22 -2.68 14.18
CA ARG A 139 10.96 -3.11 13.56
C ARG A 139 10.13 -3.96 14.53
N ASP A 140 8.80 -3.87 14.44
CA ASP A 140 7.89 -4.82 15.09
C ASP A 140 7.78 -6.13 14.28
N ASP A 141 7.03 -7.11 14.79
CA ASP A 141 6.80 -8.41 14.13
C ASP A 141 6.10 -8.30 12.75
N ARG A 142 5.55 -7.12 12.41
CA ARG A 142 4.92 -6.83 11.12
C ARG A 142 5.85 -6.08 10.16
N GLY A 143 7.09 -5.82 10.57
CA GLY A 143 8.07 -5.07 9.78
C GLY A 143 7.86 -3.55 9.80
N LEU A 144 6.97 -3.04 10.66
CA LEU A 144 6.69 -1.61 10.82
C LEU A 144 7.65 -1.00 11.86
N ILE A 145 7.78 0.32 11.92
CA ILE A 145 8.62 0.97 12.95
C ILE A 145 8.05 0.64 14.33
N GLN A 146 8.85 -0.03 15.16
CA GLN A 146 8.49 -0.32 16.53
C GLN A 146 8.40 0.98 17.33
N ALA A 147 7.25 1.22 17.96
CA ALA A 147 7.05 2.39 18.78
C ALA A 147 6.03 2.19 19.90
N SER A 148 6.33 2.76 21.07
CA SER A 148 5.42 2.86 22.21
C SER A 148 5.06 4.33 22.42
N HIS A 149 3.75 4.64 22.49
CA HIS A 149 3.26 6.02 22.52
C HIS A 149 3.93 6.91 21.46
N TYR A 150 4.07 6.39 20.23
CA TYR A 150 4.68 7.05 19.07
C TYR A 150 6.19 7.27 19.16
N ARG A 151 6.83 6.98 20.30
CA ARG A 151 8.29 7.04 20.48
C ARG A 151 8.93 5.74 19.99
N THR A 152 9.94 5.86 19.13
CA THR A 152 10.67 4.72 18.57
C THR A 152 11.76 4.19 19.51
N SER A 153 12.55 3.21 19.08
CA SER A 153 13.77 2.78 19.79
C SER A 153 14.79 3.90 19.96
N HIS A 154 14.84 4.88 19.03
CA HIS A 154 15.66 6.07 19.21
C HIS A 154 14.91 7.14 20.04
N PRO A 155 15.44 7.59 21.19
CA PRO A 155 14.69 8.41 22.15
C PRO A 155 14.18 9.76 21.63
N LYS A 156 14.78 10.28 20.57
CA LYS A 156 14.43 11.57 19.93
C LYS A 156 13.65 11.42 18.62
N VAL A 157 13.33 10.19 18.19
CA VAL A 157 12.61 9.92 16.95
C VAL A 157 11.23 9.36 17.28
N PHE A 158 10.23 9.91 16.62
CA PHE A 158 8.83 9.53 16.75
C PHE A 158 8.28 9.11 15.40
N THR A 159 7.25 8.27 15.40
CA THR A 159 6.63 7.73 14.18
C THR A 159 5.11 7.75 14.30
N ALA A 160 4.43 7.90 13.17
CA ALA A 160 2.98 7.96 13.07
C ALA A 160 2.52 7.52 11.68
N GLY A 161 1.24 7.19 11.55
CA GLY A 161 0.63 6.84 10.27
C GLY A 161 1.17 5.52 9.73
N ASP A 162 1.23 5.39 8.41
CA ASP A 162 1.51 4.11 7.75
C ASP A 162 2.86 3.50 8.14
N ALA A 163 3.86 4.32 8.50
CA ALA A 163 5.17 3.83 8.93
C ALA A 163 5.14 3.07 10.27
N ARG A 164 4.12 3.31 11.10
CA ARG A 164 3.90 2.66 12.39
C ARG A 164 2.70 1.71 12.38
N ARG A 165 1.65 2.09 11.67
CA ARG A 165 0.35 1.39 11.62
C ARG A 165 0.28 0.36 10.51
N GLY A 166 1.02 0.58 9.43
CA GLY A 166 0.78 -0.03 8.12
C GLY A 166 -0.23 0.78 7.30
N PRO A 167 -0.39 0.46 6.00
CA PRO A 167 -1.23 1.21 5.07
C PRO A 167 -2.66 1.36 5.61
N SER A 168 -3.11 2.61 5.77
CA SER A 168 -4.43 2.89 6.35
C SER A 168 -5.07 4.14 5.76
N LEU A 169 -6.21 4.53 6.33
CA LEU A 169 -6.93 5.73 5.94
C LEU A 169 -6.19 6.99 6.41
N VAL A 170 -6.27 8.07 5.62
CA VAL A 170 -5.69 9.38 5.95
C VAL A 170 -6.11 9.89 7.34
N VAL A 171 -7.34 9.60 7.79
CA VAL A 171 -7.82 10.00 9.12
C VAL A 171 -6.99 9.37 10.26
N TRP A 172 -6.49 8.14 10.07
CA TRP A 172 -5.61 7.50 11.04
C TRP A 172 -4.23 8.16 11.05
N ALA A 173 -3.69 8.50 9.88
CA ALA A 173 -2.43 9.23 9.79
C ALA A 173 -2.53 10.59 10.49
N ILE A 174 -3.63 11.34 10.29
CA ILE A 174 -3.87 12.62 10.97
C ILE A 174 -3.97 12.43 12.48
N GLN A 175 -4.76 11.46 12.94
CA GLN A 175 -4.93 11.20 14.37
C GLN A 175 -3.60 10.81 15.03
N GLU A 176 -2.85 9.88 14.44
CA GLU A 176 -1.55 9.47 14.99
C GLU A 176 -0.52 10.59 14.93
N GLY A 177 -0.54 11.44 13.90
CA GLY A 177 0.32 12.62 13.82
C GLY A 177 0.06 13.60 14.98
N ARG A 178 -1.20 13.82 15.35
CA ARG A 178 -1.58 14.66 16.50
C ARG A 178 -1.07 14.07 17.81
N GLU A 179 -1.20 12.76 17.99
CA GLU A 179 -0.74 12.09 19.20
C GLU A 179 0.79 12.01 19.28
N ALA A 180 1.49 11.82 18.16
CA ALA A 180 2.94 11.92 18.09
C ALA A 180 3.41 13.33 18.45
N ALA A 181 2.75 14.38 17.95
CA ALA A 181 3.05 15.76 18.33
C ALA A 181 2.86 16.00 19.84
N ASN A 182 1.79 15.48 20.44
CA ASN A 182 1.59 15.54 21.90
C ASN A 182 2.70 14.79 22.67
N ALA A 183 3.18 13.66 22.15
CA ALA A 183 4.29 12.92 22.75
C ALA A 183 5.61 13.70 22.69
N VAL A 184 5.88 14.36 21.57
CA VAL A 184 7.04 15.27 21.41
C VAL A 184 6.96 16.45 22.37
N ASP A 185 5.81 17.14 22.45
CA ASP A 185 5.61 18.28 23.36
C ASP A 185 5.85 17.86 24.83
N ARG A 186 5.31 16.72 25.25
CA ARG A 186 5.56 16.17 26.60
C ARG A 186 7.05 15.93 26.87
N MET A 187 7.76 15.30 25.92
CA MET A 187 9.20 15.04 26.05
C MET A 187 10.00 16.35 26.21
N LEU A 188 9.68 17.38 25.41
CA LEU A 188 10.37 18.67 25.45
C LEU A 188 10.10 19.42 26.76
N ARG A 189 8.86 19.38 27.28
CA ARG A 189 8.48 20.03 28.54
C ARG A 189 9.05 19.33 29.77
N ALA A 190 9.17 18.01 29.74
CA ALA A 190 9.69 17.23 30.85
C ALA A 190 11.20 17.43 31.09
N GLY A 191 11.91 18.12 30.20
CA GLY A 191 13.33 18.38 30.35
C GLY A 191 14.19 17.10 30.36
N GLU A 192 13.73 16.03 29.70
CA GLU A 192 14.43 14.74 29.69
C GLU A 192 15.89 14.92 29.23
N PRO A 193 16.87 14.33 29.93
CA PRO A 193 18.29 14.59 29.73
C PRO A 193 18.71 14.17 28.31
N GLY A 194 18.90 15.18 27.45
CA GLY A 194 19.23 15.01 26.04
C GLY A 194 18.95 16.23 25.17
N THR A 195 18.17 17.21 25.67
CA THR A 195 17.83 18.47 25.00
C THR A 195 18.64 19.67 25.50
N THR A 196 19.32 19.55 26.64
CA THR A 196 19.98 20.68 27.33
C THR A 196 21.13 21.31 26.53
N HIS A 197 21.77 20.60 25.61
CA HIS A 197 22.88 21.15 24.82
C HIS A 197 22.45 22.03 23.63
N ALA A 198 21.24 21.90 23.10
CA ALA A 198 20.80 22.67 21.94
C ALA A 198 20.21 24.05 22.30
N LEU A 199 19.70 24.21 23.52
CA LEU A 199 19.11 25.48 23.97
C LEU A 199 20.15 26.53 24.39
N GLN A 200 21.40 26.13 24.63
CA GLN A 200 22.48 27.09 24.93
C GLN A 200 23.05 27.78 23.68
N SER A 201 23.03 27.15 22.50
CA SER A 201 23.58 27.77 21.27
C SER A 201 22.61 28.74 20.59
N ALA A 202 21.30 28.59 20.79
CA ALA A 202 20.30 29.49 20.20
C ALA A 202 20.17 30.83 20.94
N ARG A 203 20.57 30.90 22.23
CA ARG A 203 20.52 32.14 23.02
C ARG A 203 21.66 33.12 22.72
N SER A 204 22.77 32.65 22.14
CA SER A 204 23.90 33.51 21.77
C SER A 204 23.76 34.22 20.41
N VAL A 205 22.77 33.84 19.59
CA VAL A 205 22.57 34.42 18.24
C VAL A 205 21.54 35.55 18.20
N LEU A 206 20.77 35.74 19.29
CA LEU A 206 19.74 36.78 19.42
C LEU A 206 20.15 37.94 20.36
N ALA A 207 21.44 38.02 20.71
CA ALA A 207 22.00 39.08 21.56
C ALA A 207 23.16 39.85 20.89
N LEU A 208 23.07 40.06 19.58
CA LEU A 208 23.81 41.09 18.83
C LEU A 208 22.84 41.85 17.93
#